data_AF-F3CF82-F1
#
_entry.id   AF-F3CF82-F1
#
_cell.length_a   1.000
_cell.length_b   1.000
_cell.length_c   1.000
_cell.angle_alpha   90.00
_cell.angle_beta   90.00
_cell.angle_gamma   90.00
#
_symmetry.space_group_name_H-M   'P 1'
#
loop_
_entity.id
_entity.type
_entity.pdbx_description
1 polymer ?
#
loop_
_entity_poly.entity_id
_entity_poly.type
_entity_poly.pdbx_seq_one_letter_code
_entity_poly.pdbx_strand_id
1 'polypeptide(L)'
;HVFALMHLLGFRFAPRIRDLGETKLYVPQSVQDYPTLRPMIGGTLNIKHVSAHWDEILRLATSIKQGTVTASLMLRKLGSYPRQNGLAVALRELGRIERTLFILDWLQSVELRRRVHAGL
;
A
#
# COMPACT_ATOMS: atom_id res chain seq x y z
N HIS A 1 1.36 2.52 -5.25
CA HIS A 1 2.25 3.67 -4.99
C HIS A 1 1.65 4.65 -3.98
N VAL A 2 0.42 5.14 -4.15
CA VAL A 2 -0.18 6.15 -3.25
C VAL A 2 -0.22 5.71 -1.78
N PHE A 3 -0.74 4.53 -1.46
CA PHE A 3 -0.74 3.99 -0.09
C PHE A 3 0.65 3.99 0.56
N ALA A 4 1.67 3.49 -0.17
CA ALA A 4 3.05 3.48 0.31
C ALA A 4 3.59 4.89 0.56
N LEU A 5 3.39 5.81 -0.38
CA LEU A 5 3.89 7.19 -0.24
C LEU A 5 3.20 7.94 0.90
N MET A 6 1.88 7.80 1.07
CA MET A 6 1.17 8.44 2.17
C MET A 6 1.70 7.95 3.52
N HIS A 7 1.85 6.63 3.68
CA HIS A 7 2.45 6.05 4.88
C HIS A 7 3.87 6.57 5.13
N LEU A 8 4.74 6.53 4.12
CA LEU A 8 6.13 7.01 4.23
C LEU A 8 6.23 8.50 4.63
N LEU A 9 5.24 9.30 4.24
CA LEU A 9 5.16 10.72 4.56
C LEU A 9 4.44 10.99 5.89
N GLY A 10 4.01 9.95 6.62
CA GLY A 10 3.33 10.06 7.91
C GLY A 10 1.84 10.39 7.82
N PHE A 11 1.23 10.26 6.63
CA PHE A 11 -0.20 10.48 6.44
C PHE A 11 -0.97 9.16 6.46
N ARG A 12 -2.07 9.12 7.20
CA ARG A 12 -3.01 8.00 7.14
C ARG A 12 -3.93 8.16 5.93
N PHE A 13 -3.70 7.36 4.90
CA PHE A 13 -4.58 7.31 3.74
C PHE A 13 -5.77 6.40 4.01
N ALA A 14 -6.99 6.96 3.97
CA ALA A 14 -8.23 6.23 4.24
C ALA A 14 -9.19 6.36 3.05
N PRO A 15 -9.02 5.55 1.99
CA PRO A 15 -9.93 5.61 0.85
C PRO A 15 -11.30 5.04 1.21
N ARG A 16 -12.34 5.56 0.56
CA ARG A 16 -13.69 5.01 0.67
C ARG A 16 -13.76 3.62 0.04
N ILE A 17 -14.06 2.61 0.87
CA ILE A 17 -14.31 1.24 0.41
C ILE A 17 -15.78 1.14 0.00
N ARG A 18 -16.05 0.96 -1.30
CA ARG A 18 -17.41 0.86 -1.84
C ARG A 18 -17.94 -0.57 -1.83
N ASP A 19 -17.07 -1.54 -2.14
CA ASP A 19 -17.40 -2.97 -2.14
C ASP A 19 -16.28 -3.79 -1.49
N LEU A 20 -16.66 -4.66 -0.57
CA LEU A 20 -15.78 -5.60 0.11
C LEU A 20 -15.35 -6.75 -0.79
N GLY A 21 -16.17 -7.15 -1.77
CA GLY A 21 -15.87 -8.24 -2.69
C GLY A 21 -14.66 -7.95 -3.61
N GLU A 22 -14.41 -6.67 -3.91
CA GLU A 22 -13.25 -6.24 -4.70
C GLU A 22 -11.99 -6.03 -3.84
N THR A 23 -12.12 -6.16 -2.52
CA THR A 23 -11.06 -5.82 -1.60
C THR A 23 -10.10 -7.00 -1.45
N LYS A 24 -8.95 -6.91 -2.12
CA LYS A 24 -7.89 -7.93 -2.09
C LYS A 24 -6.90 -7.71 -0.94
N LEU A 25 -6.77 -8.72 -0.09
CA LEU A 25 -5.74 -8.85 0.96
C LEU A 25 -4.47 -9.49 0.38
N TYR A 26 -3.31 -9.12 0.91
CA TYR A 26 -2.03 -9.70 0.54
C TYR A 26 -1.33 -10.27 1.77
N VAL A 27 -0.84 -11.50 1.66
CA VAL A 27 -0.25 -12.24 2.79
C VAL A 27 1.26 -12.46 2.59
N PRO A 28 2.05 -12.51 3.67
CA PRO A 28 3.50 -12.70 3.57
C PRO A 28 3.92 -14.14 3.21
N GLN A 29 3.07 -15.12 3.53
CA GLN A 29 3.33 -16.56 3.37
C GLN A 29 2.33 -17.19 2.38
N SER A 30 2.09 -18.50 2.52
CA SER A 30 1.23 -19.23 1.61
C SER A 30 -0.22 -18.83 1.81
N VAL A 31 -0.96 -18.69 0.71
CA VAL A 31 -2.42 -18.52 0.74
C VAL A 31 -3.11 -19.69 1.45
N GLN A 32 -2.46 -20.86 1.46
CA GLN A 32 -2.99 -22.07 2.10
C GLN A 32 -3.06 -21.96 3.63
N ASP A 33 -2.24 -21.09 4.23
CA ASP A 33 -2.22 -20.88 5.68
C ASP A 33 -3.49 -20.14 6.17
N TYR A 34 -4.31 -19.62 5.24
CA TYR A 34 -5.48 -18.79 5.51
C TYR A 34 -6.73 -19.28 4.75
N PRO A 35 -7.25 -20.49 5.05
CA PRO A 35 -8.34 -21.10 4.30
C PRO A 35 -9.63 -20.26 4.30
N THR A 36 -9.98 -19.65 5.42
CA THR A 36 -11.19 -18.81 5.58
C THR A 36 -11.10 -17.49 4.82
N LEU A 37 -9.90 -16.93 4.66
CA LEU A 37 -9.68 -15.65 3.99
C LEU A 37 -9.36 -15.81 2.50
N ARG A 38 -9.23 -17.05 2.01
CA ARG A 38 -8.85 -17.38 0.64
C ARG A 38 -9.64 -16.63 -0.45
N PRO A 39 -10.97 -16.40 -0.35
CA PRO A 39 -11.70 -15.61 -1.34
C PRO A 39 -11.27 -14.13 -1.41
N MET A 40 -10.77 -13.59 -0.30
CA MET A 40 -10.31 -12.21 -0.16
C MET A 40 -8.83 -12.05 -0.49
N ILE A 41 -8.04 -13.12 -0.52
CA ILE A 41 -6.60 -13.04 -0.80
C ILE A 41 -6.36 -12.84 -2.31
N GLY A 42 -5.68 -11.76 -2.66
CA GLY A 42 -5.29 -11.44 -4.04
C GLY A 42 -3.88 -11.91 -4.42
N GLY A 43 -3.09 -12.38 -3.45
CA GLY A 43 -1.76 -12.92 -3.69
C GLY A 43 -0.84 -12.78 -2.48
N THR A 44 0.44 -13.06 -2.71
CA THR A 44 1.49 -13.00 -1.70
C THR A 44 2.34 -11.72 -1.85
N LEU A 45 2.97 -11.31 -0.76
CA LEU A 45 3.87 -10.18 -0.70
C LEU A 45 5.30 -10.60 -1.03
N ASN A 46 6.00 -9.82 -1.85
CA ASN A 46 7.43 -10.01 -2.07
C ASN A 46 8.24 -9.15 -1.10
N ILE A 47 8.33 -9.59 0.16
CA ILE A 47 9.06 -8.87 1.22
C ILE A 47 10.54 -8.72 0.88
N LYS A 48 11.15 -9.75 0.27
CA LYS A 48 12.56 -9.71 -0.14
C LYS A 48 12.85 -8.55 -1.09
N HIS A 49 11.93 -8.29 -2.03
CA HIS A 49 12.06 -7.17 -2.97
C HIS A 49 11.91 -5.80 -2.27
N VAL A 50 11.02 -5.70 -1.28
CA VAL A 50 10.91 -4.48 -0.46
C VAL A 50 12.22 -4.23 0.29
N SER A 51 12.76 -5.25 0.95
CA SER A 51 14.03 -5.15 1.69
C SER A 51 15.21 -4.79 0.79
N ALA A 52 15.30 -5.38 -0.41
CA ALA A 52 16.37 -5.10 -1.36
C ALA A 52 16.41 -3.64 -1.86
N HIS A 53 15.26 -2.96 -1.87
CA HIS A 53 15.13 -1.57 -2.31
C HIS A 53 14.84 -0.58 -1.16
N TRP A 54 15.04 -1.00 0.09
CA TRP A 54 14.64 -0.21 1.26
C TRP A 54 15.33 1.16 1.32
N ASP A 55 16.63 1.21 1.05
CA ASP A 55 17.38 2.46 1.06
C ASP A 55 16.90 3.44 -0.01
N GLU A 56 16.48 2.93 -1.17
CA GLU A 56 15.93 3.76 -2.25
C GLU A 56 14.55 4.31 -1.89
N ILE A 57 13.73 3.51 -1.20
CA ILE A 57 12.43 3.95 -0.66
C ILE A 57 12.63 5.08 0.35
N LEU A 58 13.56 4.91 1.30
CA LEU A 58 13.87 5.93 2.31
C LEU A 58 14.42 7.20 1.66
N ARG A 59 15.35 7.07 0.71
CA ARG A 59 15.89 8.21 -0.03
C ARG A 59 14.80 8.98 -0.76
N LEU A 60 13.87 8.27 -1.42
CA LEU A 60 12.72 8.87 -2.08
C LEU A 60 11.85 9.66 -1.10
N ALA A 61 11.48 9.04 0.03
CA ALA A 61 10.65 9.68 1.05
C ALA A 61 11.32 10.94 1.63
N THR A 62 12.62 10.87 1.93
CA THR A 62 13.40 12.00 2.42
C THR A 62 13.48 13.13 1.40
N SER A 63 13.74 12.83 0.12
CA SER A 63 13.76 13.84 -0.93
C SER A 63 12.42 14.56 -1.12
N ILE A 64 11.31 13.86 -0.91
CA ILE A 64 9.97 14.47 -0.91
C ILE A 64 9.80 15.35 0.33
N LYS A 65 10.17 14.85 1.51
CA LYS A 65 10.04 15.59 2.78
C LYS A 65 10.91 16.84 2.83
N GLN A 66 12.07 16.82 2.19
CA GLN A 66 12.99 17.97 2.08
C GLN A 66 12.60 18.95 0.96
N GLY A 67 11.57 18.63 0.16
CA GLY A 67 11.14 19.49 -0.95
C GLY A 67 12.06 19.47 -2.18
N THR A 68 13.09 18.61 -2.19
CA THR A 68 13.99 18.44 -3.34
C THR A 68 13.25 17.92 -4.57
N VAL A 69 12.23 17.08 -4.36
CA VAL A 69 11.36 16.58 -5.44
C VAL A 69 9.91 16.54 -4.97
N THR A 70 8.97 16.88 -5.85
CA THR A 70 7.54 16.79 -5.53
C THR A 70 7.02 15.35 -5.62
N ALA A 71 6.07 15.01 -4.75
CA ALA A 71 5.41 13.70 -4.77
C ALA A 71 4.69 13.43 -6.10
N SER A 72 4.10 14.46 -6.72
CA SER A 72 3.42 14.37 -8.02
C SER A 72 4.38 14.00 -9.15
N LEU A 73 5.58 14.61 -9.17
CA LEU A 73 6.61 14.28 -10.15
C LEU A 73 7.11 12.84 -10.00
N MET A 74 7.32 12.39 -8.75
CA MET A 74 7.74 11.02 -8.47
C MET A 74 6.67 10.00 -8.86
N LEU A 75 5.41 10.25 -8.53
CA LEU A 75 4.29 9.39 -8.94
C LEU A 75 4.20 9.28 -10.46
N ARG A 76 4.38 10.39 -11.19
CA ARG A 76 4.40 10.38 -12.65
C ARG A 76 5.54 9.51 -13.18
N LYS A 77 6.76 9.68 -12.66
CA LYS A 77 7.95 8.91 -13.09
C LYS A 77 7.83 7.42 -12.80
N LEU A 78 7.32 7.05 -11.63
CA LEU A 78 7.08 5.65 -11.24
C LEU A 78 5.95 5.01 -12.07
N GLY A 79 4.98 5.82 -12.50
CA GLY A 79 3.85 5.40 -13.34
C GLY A 79 4.22 5.12 -14.80
N SER A 80 5.30 5.72 -15.32
CA SER A 80 5.70 5.57 -16.73
C SER A 80 6.22 4.17 -17.07
N TYR A 81 7.03 3.54 -16.20
CA TYR A 81 7.58 2.20 -16.45
C TYR A 81 7.54 1.30 -15.20
N PRO A 82 6.34 0.94 -14.73
CA PRO A 82 6.15 0.36 -13.41
C PRO A 82 6.59 -1.11 -13.28
N ARG A 83 6.86 -1.81 -14.39
CA ARG A 83 7.34 -3.22 -14.39
C ARG A 83 8.85 -3.34 -14.57
N GLN A 84 9.50 -2.32 -15.13
CA GLN A 84 10.95 -2.30 -15.37
C GLN A 84 11.71 -1.56 -14.25
N ASN A 85 11.00 -0.87 -13.37
CA ASN A 85 11.58 -0.11 -12.28
C ASN A 85 11.46 -0.86 -10.95
N GLY A 86 12.60 -1.33 -10.41
CA GLY A 86 12.68 -2.06 -9.15
C GLY A 86 12.09 -1.30 -7.95
N LEU A 87 12.34 0.02 -7.86
CA LEU A 87 11.75 0.88 -6.84
C LEU A 87 10.23 1.00 -6.99
N ALA A 88 9.71 1.10 -8.21
CA ALA A 88 8.26 1.12 -8.45
C ALA A 88 7.59 -0.20 -8.01
N VAL A 89 8.25 -1.34 -8.27
CA VAL A 89 7.80 -2.65 -7.78
C VAL A 89 7.83 -2.69 -6.25
N ALA A 90 8.91 -2.24 -5.62
CA ALA A 90 9.04 -2.21 -4.16
C ALA A 90 7.96 -1.33 -3.50
N LEU A 91 7.69 -0.14 -4.04
CA LEU A 91 6.62 0.74 -3.58
C LEU A 91 5.21 0.17 -3.84
N ARG A 92 5.06 -0.72 -4.82
CA ARG A 92 3.80 -1.45 -5.02
C ARG A 92 3.61 -2.50 -3.93
N GLU A 93 4.65 -3.29 -3.63
CA GLU A 93 4.63 -4.28 -2.55
C GLU A 93 4.36 -3.61 -1.20
N LEU A 94 5.08 -2.53 -0.87
CA LEU A 94 4.82 -1.75 0.34
C LEU A 94 3.39 -1.22 0.39
N GLY A 95 2.85 -0.75 -0.74
CA GLY A 95 1.46 -0.30 -0.82
C GLY A 95 0.43 -1.42 -0.64
N ARG A 96 0.78 -2.67 -0.95
CA ARG A 96 -0.07 -3.85 -0.69
C ARG A 96 -0.11 -4.19 0.80
N ILE A 97 1.00 -4.03 1.50
CA ILE A 97 1.08 -4.19 2.97
C ILE A 97 0.15 -3.19 3.64
N GLU A 98 0.36 -1.90 3.37
CA GLU A 98 -0.44 -0.81 3.95
C GLU A 98 -1.93 -0.94 3.65
N ARG A 99 -2.27 -1.31 2.41
CA ARG A 99 -3.66 -1.56 2.04
C ARG A 99 -4.25 -2.72 2.84
N THR A 100 -3.52 -3.83 2.99
CA THR A 100 -3.98 -5.00 3.75
C THR A 100 -4.21 -4.63 5.21
N LEU A 101 -3.27 -3.94 5.86
CA LEU A 101 -3.42 -3.47 7.23
C LEU A 101 -4.64 -2.54 7.39
N PHE A 102 -4.82 -1.58 6.48
CA PHE A 102 -5.98 -0.70 6.49
C PHE A 102 -7.31 -1.46 6.38
N ILE A 103 -7.38 -2.48 5.53
CA ILE A 103 -8.59 -3.30 5.38
C ILE A 103 -8.86 -4.10 6.66
N LEU A 104 -7.83 -4.69 7.27
CA LEU A 104 -7.98 -5.43 8.52
C LEU A 104 -8.46 -4.50 9.65
N ASP A 105 -7.88 -3.31 9.78
CA ASP A 105 -8.34 -2.27 10.71
C ASP A 105 -9.82 -1.91 10.46
N TRP A 106 -10.18 -1.73 9.19
CA TRP A 106 -11.55 -1.39 8.78
C TRP A 106 -12.56 -2.53 9.07
N LEU A 107 -12.15 -3.78 8.91
CA LEU A 107 -12.96 -4.96 9.25
C LEU A 107 -13.17 -5.09 10.76
N GLN A 108 -12.17 -4.75 11.56
CA GLN A 108 -12.23 -4.86 13.03
C GLN A 108 -12.92 -3.65 13.68
N SER A 109 -12.84 -2.45 13.10
CA SER A 109 -13.35 -1.21 13.71
C SER A 109 -14.66 -0.71 13.11
N VAL A 110 -15.75 -0.81 13.86
CA VAL A 110 -17.05 -0.19 13.52
C VAL A 110 -16.93 1.34 13.40
N GLU A 111 -16.09 1.96 14.24
CA GLU A 111 -15.88 3.42 14.22
C GLU A 111 -15.17 3.88 12.95
N LEU A 112 -14.16 3.15 12.49
CA LEU A 112 -13.48 3.44 11.23
C LEU A 112 -14.45 3.28 10.04
N ARG A 113 -15.33 2.26 10.06
CA ARG A 113 -16.39 2.10 9.05
C ARG A 113 -17.32 3.31 9.01
N ARG A 114 -17.75 3.80 10.17
CA ARG A 114 -18.59 5.00 10.29
C ARG A 114 -17.87 6.25 9.77
N ARG A 115 -16.62 6.50 10.14
CA ARG A 115 -15.84 7.67 9.67
C ARG A 115 -15.61 7.65 8.15
N VAL A 116 -15.29 6.50 7.57
CA VAL A 116 -15.07 6.36 6.12
C VAL A 116 -16.38 6.50 5.32
N HIS A 117 -17.54 6.23 5.91
CA HIS A 117 -18.85 6.43 5.28
C HIS A 117 -19.50 7.79 5.59
N ALA A 118 -19.16 8.43 6.71
CA ALA A 118 -19.70 9.73 7.13
C ALA A 118 -18.93 10.92 6.55
N GLY A 119 -17.78 10.71 5.90
CA GLY A 119 -17.05 11.77 5.20
C GLY A 119 -17.75 12.20 3.91
N LEU A 120 -18.76 13.06 4.04
CA LEU A 120 -19.25 14.02 3.04
C LEU A 120 -19.49 15.36 3.74
#